data_AF-A0A927XZ58-F1
#
_entry.id   AF-A0A927XZ58-F1
#
_cell.length_a   1.000
_cell.length_b   1.000
_cell.length_c   1.000
_cell.angle_alpha   90.00
_cell.angle_beta   90.00
_cell.angle_gamma   90.00
#
_symmetry.space_group_name_H-M   'P 1'
#
loop_
_entity.id
_entity.type
_entity.pdbx_description
1 polymer ?
#
loop_
_entity_poly.entity_id
_entity_poly.type
_entity_poly.pdbx_seq_one_letter_code
_entity_poly.pdbx_strand_id
1 'polypeptide(L)'
;MTEKLKKLFGGLEISWKGLIVFAVISGVYTGIMAMLPPVRDTSFHDIAMSFEWWVLFGILIIINSRSAKEAALKCFVFFLISQPLVYLVQAPFHPDGLRLFRYYPGWFVWTLCTLPMGCIGYYLKKQQWWGLLILTPVLVFVGFHYESFLSSTLSFFPRHLLSALFCAATMLLYPLCIFTEKKLKRAGLLISLLLLVVMTIVAAGNQKTHYETYILSSGSHGITLDESCSVSLADESCGDVEIVYDEAIGTHLVKATFSKDGETQLIVTGPDGTETVFTLVVENSSFRLTPQGS
;
A
#
# COMPACT_ATOMS: atom_id res chain seq x y z
N MET A 1 10.93 -25.94 0.43
CA MET A 1 10.07 -25.14 -0.47
C MET A 1 9.04 -26.06 -1.11
N THR A 2 7.75 -25.77 -0.96
CA THR A 2 6.66 -26.62 -1.42
C THR A 2 6.55 -26.61 -2.95
N GLU A 3 6.14 -27.73 -3.56
CA GLU A 3 5.98 -27.85 -5.02
C GLU A 3 4.97 -26.84 -5.60
N LYS A 4 3.96 -26.46 -4.81
CA LYS A 4 2.99 -25.42 -5.18
C LYS A 4 3.66 -24.06 -5.42
N LEU A 5 4.62 -23.67 -4.57
CA LEU A 5 5.29 -22.38 -4.70
C LEU A 5 6.18 -22.34 -5.95
N LYS A 6 6.91 -23.42 -6.24
CA LYS A 6 7.69 -23.53 -7.48
C LYS A 6 6.80 -23.47 -8.72
N LYS A 7 5.60 -24.06 -8.66
CA LYS A 7 4.65 -24.03 -9.77
C LYS A 7 4.21 -22.61 -10.12
N LEU A 8 4.07 -21.72 -9.13
CA LEU A 8 3.74 -20.30 -9.37
C LEU A 8 4.83 -19.57 -10.18
N PHE A 9 6.09 -19.98 -10.06
CA PHE A 9 7.24 -19.34 -10.71
C PHE A 9 7.76 -20.16 -11.91
N GLY A 10 6.92 -20.37 -12.92
CA GLY A 10 7.32 -20.95 -14.21
C GLY A 10 6.58 -22.24 -14.59
N GLY A 11 5.64 -22.70 -13.77
CA GLY A 11 4.80 -23.88 -14.03
C GLY A 11 3.32 -23.56 -14.27
N LEU A 12 2.94 -22.28 -14.39
CA LEU A 12 1.58 -21.86 -14.74
C LEU A 12 1.49 -21.53 -16.23
N GLU A 13 0.52 -22.10 -16.91
CA GLU A 13 0.16 -21.64 -18.25
C GLU A 13 -0.88 -20.51 -18.13
N ILE A 14 -0.39 -19.26 -18.14
CA ILE A 14 -1.27 -18.09 -18.09
C ILE A 14 -1.88 -17.87 -19.48
N SER A 15 -3.09 -18.35 -19.71
CA SER A 15 -3.83 -18.03 -20.94
C SER A 15 -4.25 -16.56 -20.98
N TRP A 16 -4.59 -16.02 -22.15
CA TRP A 16 -5.13 -14.65 -22.27
C TRP A 16 -6.41 -14.45 -21.47
N LYS A 17 -7.31 -15.44 -21.47
CA LYS A 17 -8.53 -15.40 -20.65
C LYS A 17 -8.19 -15.36 -19.16
N GLY A 18 -7.26 -16.21 -18.71
CA GLY A 18 -6.81 -16.25 -17.32
C GLY A 18 -6.14 -14.93 -16.89
N LEU A 19 -5.35 -14.32 -17.78
CA LEU A 19 -4.74 -13.01 -17.55
C LEU A 19 -5.79 -11.91 -17.36
N ILE A 20 -6.83 -11.87 -18.21
CA ILE A 20 -7.91 -10.87 -18.12
C ILE A 20 -8.67 -11.04 -16.80
N VAL A 21 -9.04 -12.26 -16.44
CA VAL A 21 -9.71 -12.55 -15.16
C VAL A 21 -8.83 -12.11 -13.99
N PHE A 22 -7.54 -12.42 -14.03
CA PHE A 22 -6.59 -12.00 -13.00
C PHE A 22 -6.50 -10.47 -12.89
N ALA A 23 -6.39 -9.76 -14.02
CA ALA A 23 -6.35 -8.30 -14.04
C ALA A 23 -7.64 -7.67 -13.47
N VAL A 24 -8.80 -8.21 -13.82
CA VAL A 24 -10.09 -7.76 -13.30
C VAL A 24 -10.17 -7.96 -11.79
N ILE A 25 -9.82 -9.15 -11.29
CA ILE A 25 -9.84 -9.44 -9.84
C ILE A 25 -8.88 -8.51 -9.09
N SER A 26 -7.65 -8.35 -9.57
CA SER A 26 -6.66 -7.45 -8.96
C SER A 26 -7.14 -6.00 -8.92
N GLY A 27 -7.70 -5.49 -10.02
CA GLY A 27 -8.23 -4.13 -10.10
C GLY A 27 -9.43 -3.90 -9.18
N VAL A 28 -10.40 -4.83 -9.18
CA VAL A 28 -11.57 -4.76 -8.30
C VAL A 28 -11.19 -4.83 -6.83
N TYR A 29 -10.36 -5.81 -6.45
CA TYR A 29 -9.92 -5.96 -5.08
C TYR A 29 -9.20 -4.71 -4.57
N THR A 30 -8.26 -4.18 -5.37
CA THR A 30 -7.52 -2.97 -5.01
C THR A 30 -8.44 -1.75 -4.90
N GLY A 31 -9.38 -1.58 -5.84
CA GLY A 31 -10.38 -0.52 -5.76
C GLY A 31 -11.26 -0.60 -4.51
N ILE A 32 -11.66 -1.79 -4.09
CA ILE A 32 -12.42 -1.98 -2.84
C ILE A 32 -11.54 -1.62 -1.62
N MET A 33 -10.30 -2.13 -1.54
CA MET A 33 -9.40 -1.82 -0.43
C MET A 33 -9.04 -0.33 -0.33
N ALA A 34 -9.04 0.39 -1.46
CA ALA A 34 -8.82 1.83 -1.49
C ALA A 34 -9.95 2.62 -0.80
N MET A 35 -11.19 2.13 -0.85
CA MET A 35 -12.36 2.84 -0.33
C MET A 35 -12.66 2.56 1.14
N LEU A 36 -12.32 1.38 1.65
CA LEU A 36 -12.79 0.92 2.96
C LEU A 36 -12.14 1.72 4.10
N PRO A 37 -12.91 2.52 4.88
CA PRO A 37 -12.34 3.29 5.99
C PRO A 37 -11.63 2.45 7.06
N PRO A 38 -12.14 1.25 7.46
CA PRO A 38 -11.50 0.45 8.51
C PRO A 38 -10.10 -0.08 8.17
N VAL A 39 -9.72 -0.08 6.90
CA VAL A 39 -8.40 -0.57 6.46
C VAL A 39 -7.44 0.56 6.09
N ARG A 40 -7.87 1.82 6.14
CA ARG A 40 -6.99 2.98 5.90
C ARG A 40 -5.82 2.95 6.87
N ASP A 41 -4.63 3.27 6.37
CA ASP A 41 -3.35 3.21 7.10
C ASP A 41 -3.03 1.82 7.70
N THR A 42 -3.53 0.75 7.06
CA THR A 42 -3.18 -0.63 7.38
C THR A 42 -2.60 -1.34 6.16
N SER A 43 -2.03 -2.52 6.38
CA SER A 43 -1.51 -3.37 5.30
C SER A 43 -2.48 -3.73 4.19
N PHE A 44 -3.79 -3.68 4.46
CA PHE A 44 -4.79 -4.00 3.44
C PHE A 44 -5.00 -2.85 2.46
N HIS A 45 -4.73 -1.60 2.88
CA HIS A 45 -4.83 -0.42 2.02
C HIS A 45 -3.54 -0.20 1.19
N ASP A 46 -2.40 -0.71 1.65
CA ASP A 46 -1.10 -0.52 0.99
C ASP A 46 -1.11 -0.95 -0.49
N ILE A 47 -1.82 -2.02 -0.86
CA ILE A 47 -1.94 -2.46 -2.27
C ILE A 47 -2.47 -1.38 -3.22
N ALA A 48 -3.23 -0.40 -2.71
CA ALA A 48 -3.75 0.73 -3.47
C ALA A 48 -2.76 1.91 -3.56
N MET A 49 -1.74 1.95 -2.69
CA MET A 49 -0.84 3.08 -2.50
C MET A 49 0.61 2.79 -2.91
N SER A 50 1.00 1.52 -3.01
CA SER A 50 2.37 1.08 -3.28
C SER A 50 2.45 -0.02 -4.34
N PHE A 51 3.67 -0.39 -4.73
CA PHE A 51 3.92 -1.23 -5.92
C PHE A 51 4.29 -2.69 -5.62
N GLU A 52 4.50 -3.11 -4.37
CA GLU A 52 5.04 -4.44 -4.04
C GLU A 52 4.18 -5.59 -4.57
N TRP A 53 2.86 -5.49 -4.47
CA TRP A 53 1.94 -6.47 -5.04
C TRP A 53 1.96 -6.48 -6.57
N TRP A 54 2.00 -5.28 -7.16
CA TRP A 54 2.05 -5.09 -8.62
C TRP A 54 3.36 -5.64 -9.22
N VAL A 55 4.48 -5.50 -8.51
CA VAL A 55 5.77 -6.10 -8.85
C VAL A 55 5.69 -7.62 -8.79
N LEU A 56 5.09 -8.20 -7.74
CA LEU A 56 4.87 -9.64 -7.66
C LEU A 56 4.03 -10.14 -8.86
N PHE A 57 2.93 -9.46 -9.18
CA PHE A 57 2.08 -9.83 -10.31
C PHE A 57 2.83 -9.75 -11.64
N GLY A 58 3.61 -8.69 -11.85
CA GLY A 58 4.50 -8.56 -13.00
C GLY A 58 5.48 -9.72 -13.13
N ILE A 59 6.20 -10.06 -12.05
CA ILE A 59 7.14 -11.20 -12.04
C ILE A 59 6.43 -12.52 -12.36
N LEU A 60 5.28 -12.79 -11.75
CA LEU A 60 4.51 -14.01 -12.02
C LEU A 60 4.12 -14.10 -13.49
N ILE A 61 3.67 -13.01 -14.11
CA ILE A 61 3.34 -12.98 -15.54
C ILE A 61 4.59 -13.23 -16.40
N ILE A 62 5.70 -12.56 -16.09
CA ILE A 62 6.96 -12.63 -16.84
C ILE A 62 7.53 -14.06 -16.82
N ILE A 63 7.67 -14.65 -15.64
CA ILE A 63 8.32 -15.96 -15.47
C ILE A 63 7.49 -17.08 -16.13
N ASN A 64 6.17 -16.92 -16.20
CA ASN A 64 5.26 -17.88 -16.84
C ASN A 64 4.99 -17.59 -18.34
N SER A 65 5.60 -16.56 -18.91
CA SER A 65 5.46 -16.24 -20.35
C SER A 65 6.45 -17.04 -21.21
N ARG A 66 6.09 -17.37 -22.45
CA ARG A 66 6.91 -18.23 -23.34
C ARG A 66 7.98 -17.44 -24.08
N SER A 67 7.75 -16.15 -24.35
CA SER A 67 8.68 -15.26 -25.03
C SER A 67 8.72 -13.86 -24.41
N ALA A 68 9.76 -13.08 -24.72
CA ALA A 68 9.88 -11.68 -24.27
C ALA A 68 8.73 -10.81 -24.77
N LYS A 69 8.31 -11.00 -26.03
CA LYS A 69 7.15 -10.31 -26.61
C LYS A 69 5.86 -10.63 -25.86
N GLU A 70 5.66 -11.91 -25.52
CA GLU A 70 4.49 -12.33 -24.76
C GLU A 70 4.51 -11.78 -23.33
N ALA A 71 5.67 -11.79 -22.65
CA ALA A 71 5.82 -11.19 -21.33
C ALA A 71 5.48 -9.70 -21.33
N ALA A 72 6.05 -8.95 -22.28
CA ALA A 72 5.76 -7.53 -22.47
C ALA A 72 4.26 -7.28 -22.69
N LEU A 73 3.64 -8.00 -23.63
CA LEU A 73 2.24 -7.78 -23.97
C LEU A 73 1.30 -8.19 -22.83
N LYS A 74 1.59 -9.28 -22.12
CA LYS A 74 0.76 -9.72 -21.00
C LYS A 74 0.89 -8.78 -19.80
N CYS A 75 2.08 -8.31 -19.47
CA CYS A 75 2.25 -7.28 -18.43
C CYS A 75 1.50 -6.02 -18.82
N PHE A 76 1.65 -5.55 -20.06
CA PHE A 76 0.95 -4.37 -20.57
C PHE A 76 -0.58 -4.52 -20.47
N VAL A 77 -1.14 -5.61 -20.98
CA VAL A 77 -2.59 -5.85 -20.94
C VAL A 77 -3.09 -5.99 -19.51
N PHE A 78 -2.33 -6.65 -18.63
CA PHE A 78 -2.71 -6.78 -17.22
C PHE A 78 -2.83 -5.40 -16.55
N PHE A 79 -1.83 -4.52 -16.69
CA PHE A 79 -1.87 -3.17 -16.11
C PHE A 79 -2.90 -2.28 -16.82
N LEU A 80 -3.04 -2.37 -18.14
CA LEU A 80 -4.02 -1.62 -18.92
C LEU A 80 -5.46 -1.91 -18.49
N ILE A 81 -5.76 -3.12 -18.02
CA ILE A 81 -7.08 -3.48 -17.49
C ILE A 81 -7.18 -3.12 -16.00
N SER A 82 -6.22 -3.57 -15.19
CA SER A 82 -6.33 -3.46 -13.73
C SER A 82 -6.29 -2.02 -13.24
N GLN A 83 -5.39 -1.18 -13.75
CA GLN A 83 -5.18 0.19 -13.27
C GLN A 83 -6.39 1.10 -13.45
N PRO A 84 -7.03 1.23 -14.64
CA PRO A 84 -8.25 2.03 -14.75
C PRO A 84 -9.42 1.43 -13.96
N LEU A 85 -9.45 0.10 -13.79
CA LEU A 85 -10.51 -0.55 -13.03
C LEU A 85 -10.47 -0.19 -11.54
N VAL A 86 -9.27 0.03 -10.97
CA VAL A 86 -9.13 0.56 -9.60
C VAL A 86 -9.92 1.86 -9.43
N TYR A 87 -9.85 2.77 -10.41
CA TYR A 87 -10.59 4.03 -10.40
C TYR A 87 -12.08 3.87 -10.71
N LEU A 88 -12.44 2.99 -11.66
CA LEU A 88 -13.85 2.72 -11.99
C LEU A 88 -14.63 2.16 -10.81
N VAL A 89 -13.98 1.33 -9.99
CA VAL A 89 -14.61 0.75 -8.79
C VAL A 89 -14.85 1.81 -7.73
N GLN A 90 -13.97 2.81 -7.64
CA GLN A 90 -14.08 3.92 -6.71
C GLN A 90 -15.11 4.97 -7.14
N ALA A 91 -15.21 5.25 -8.43
CA ALA A 91 -16.01 6.35 -8.98
C ALA A 91 -17.48 6.40 -8.52
N PRO A 92 -18.23 5.28 -8.36
CA PRO A 92 -19.63 5.35 -7.89
C PRO A 92 -19.78 5.76 -6.43
N PHE A 93 -18.72 5.64 -5.63
CA PHE A 93 -18.74 5.82 -4.19
C PHE A 93 -17.90 7.01 -3.72
N HIS A 94 -17.11 7.61 -4.61
CA HIS A 94 -16.26 8.76 -4.33
C HIS A 94 -16.96 10.04 -4.81
N PRO A 95 -17.07 11.11 -3.99
CA PRO A 95 -17.64 12.42 -4.36
C PRO A 95 -17.11 13.05 -5.64
N ASP A 96 -15.82 12.90 -5.95
CA ASP A 96 -15.26 13.28 -7.26
C ASP A 96 -15.85 12.51 -8.46
N GLY A 97 -16.48 11.37 -8.23
CA GLY A 97 -17.03 10.52 -9.28
C GLY A 97 -15.97 10.08 -10.29
N LEU A 98 -16.27 10.27 -11.58
CA LEU A 98 -15.32 10.02 -12.67
C LEU A 98 -14.15 11.03 -12.71
N ARG A 99 -14.19 12.13 -11.96
CA ARG A 99 -13.08 13.09 -11.92
C ARG A 99 -11.83 12.50 -11.27
N LEU A 100 -11.96 11.40 -10.52
CA LEU A 100 -10.84 10.59 -10.01
C LEU A 100 -9.83 10.20 -11.09
N PHE A 101 -10.27 10.06 -12.35
CA PHE A 101 -9.38 9.77 -13.47
C PHE A 101 -8.34 10.87 -13.73
N ARG A 102 -8.43 12.05 -13.10
CA ARG A 102 -7.36 13.06 -13.12
C ARG A 102 -6.01 12.52 -12.62
N TYR A 103 -6.03 11.51 -11.76
CA TYR A 103 -4.83 10.86 -11.21
C TYR A 103 -4.32 9.68 -12.07
N TYR A 104 -5.11 9.20 -13.03
CA TYR A 104 -4.74 8.08 -13.91
C TYR A 104 -3.57 8.34 -14.86
N PRO A 105 -3.27 9.57 -15.36
CA PRO A 105 -2.18 9.78 -16.32
C PRO A 105 -0.82 9.23 -15.86
N GLY A 106 -0.49 9.36 -14.56
CA GLY A 106 0.74 8.77 -14.01
C GLY A 106 0.76 7.24 -14.10
N TRP A 107 -0.36 6.59 -13.76
CA TRP A 107 -0.51 5.14 -13.88
C TRP A 107 -0.49 4.65 -15.32
N PHE A 108 -0.98 5.45 -16.25
CA PHE A 108 -0.88 5.13 -17.67
C PHE A 108 0.57 5.12 -18.15
N VAL A 109 1.42 6.05 -17.68
CA VAL A 109 2.86 6.02 -17.96
C VAL A 109 3.49 4.75 -17.42
N TRP A 110 3.20 4.38 -16.17
CA TRP A 110 3.67 3.11 -15.59
C TRP A 110 3.22 1.89 -16.40
N THR A 111 1.96 1.91 -16.86
CA THR A 111 1.39 0.87 -17.73
C THR A 111 2.19 0.75 -19.02
N LEU A 112 2.53 1.84 -19.69
CA LEU A 112 3.38 1.83 -20.89
C LEU A 112 4.77 1.27 -20.59
N CYS A 113 5.38 1.65 -19.45
CA CYS A 113 6.68 1.15 -19.02
C CYS A 113 6.70 -0.37 -18.77
N THR A 114 5.54 -1.02 -18.59
CA THR A 114 5.50 -2.48 -18.45
C THR A 114 5.88 -3.23 -19.73
N LEU A 115 5.81 -2.60 -20.91
CA LEU A 115 6.29 -3.19 -22.17
C LEU A 115 7.81 -3.45 -22.12
N PRO A 116 8.68 -2.43 -21.94
CA PRO A 116 10.12 -2.68 -21.82
C PRO A 116 10.45 -3.50 -20.57
N MET A 117 9.78 -3.27 -19.43
CA MET A 117 10.03 -4.05 -18.21
C MET A 117 9.71 -5.53 -18.38
N GLY A 118 8.59 -5.89 -19.02
CA GLY A 118 8.23 -7.28 -19.30
C GLY A 118 9.16 -7.93 -20.31
N CYS A 119 9.61 -7.18 -21.32
CA CYS A 119 10.58 -7.66 -22.31
C CYS A 119 11.94 -7.97 -21.67
N ILE A 120 12.49 -7.03 -20.88
CA ILE A 120 13.76 -7.19 -20.17
C ILE A 120 13.64 -8.26 -19.09
N GLY A 121 12.57 -8.22 -18.29
CA GLY A 121 12.32 -9.19 -17.22
C GLY A 121 12.25 -10.63 -17.71
N TYR A 122 11.84 -10.89 -18.95
CA TYR A 122 11.85 -12.25 -19.51
C TYR A 122 13.25 -12.90 -19.47
N TYR A 123 14.32 -12.11 -19.55
CA TYR A 123 15.69 -12.63 -19.49
C TYR A 123 16.09 -13.16 -18.11
N LEU A 124 15.30 -12.91 -17.05
CA LEU A 124 15.44 -13.59 -15.76
C LEU A 124 15.42 -15.12 -15.91
N LYS A 125 14.65 -15.63 -16.88
CA LYS A 125 14.50 -17.07 -17.14
C LYS A 125 15.77 -17.72 -17.72
N LYS A 126 16.71 -16.94 -18.25
CA LYS A 126 17.90 -17.46 -18.95
C LYS A 126 18.98 -18.02 -18.01
N GLN A 127 18.80 -17.91 -16.69
CA GLN A 127 19.73 -18.45 -15.69
C GLN A 127 21.18 -17.97 -15.90
N GLN A 128 21.34 -16.70 -16.25
CA GLN A 128 22.63 -16.03 -16.43
C GLN A 128 22.81 -14.94 -15.36
N TRP A 129 24.05 -14.49 -15.15
CA TRP A 129 24.36 -13.38 -14.23
C TRP A 129 23.63 -12.08 -14.58
N TRP A 130 23.37 -11.82 -15.86
CA TRP A 130 22.54 -10.69 -16.29
C TRP A 130 21.10 -10.78 -15.76
N GLY A 131 20.58 -11.99 -15.56
CA GLY A 131 19.29 -12.18 -14.88
C GLY A 131 19.35 -11.67 -13.44
N LEU A 132 20.43 -11.94 -12.72
CA LEU A 132 20.60 -11.38 -11.38
C LEU A 132 20.72 -9.85 -11.42
N LEU A 133 21.46 -9.31 -12.38
CA LEU A 133 21.57 -7.86 -12.61
C LEU A 133 20.21 -7.20 -12.90
N ILE A 134 19.31 -7.88 -13.61
CA ILE A 134 17.93 -7.41 -13.85
C ILE A 134 17.08 -7.50 -12.57
N LEU A 135 17.28 -8.55 -11.77
CA LEU A 135 16.51 -8.73 -10.53
C LEU A 135 16.93 -7.75 -9.43
N THR A 136 18.21 -7.36 -9.36
CA THR A 136 18.73 -6.50 -8.29
C THR A 136 17.99 -5.16 -8.16
N PRO A 137 17.74 -4.37 -9.23
CA PRO A 137 16.93 -3.16 -9.15
C PRO A 137 15.53 -3.41 -8.59
N VAL A 138 14.92 -4.55 -8.92
CA VAL A 138 13.60 -4.94 -8.38
C VAL A 138 13.69 -5.23 -6.88
N LEU A 139 14.74 -5.91 -6.43
CA LEU A 139 14.98 -6.16 -5.00
C LEU A 139 15.24 -4.88 -4.21
N VAL A 140 15.99 -3.93 -4.80
CA VAL A 140 16.23 -2.61 -4.19
C VAL A 140 14.91 -1.84 -4.08
N PHE A 141 14.11 -1.84 -5.15
CA PHE A 141 12.81 -1.17 -5.16
C PHE A 141 11.83 -1.73 -4.13
N VAL A 142 11.70 -3.06 -4.03
CA VAL A 142 10.91 -3.71 -2.97
C VAL A 142 11.53 -3.47 -1.58
N GLY A 143 12.85 -3.35 -1.49
CA GLY A 143 13.58 -2.99 -0.27
C GLY A 143 13.21 -1.60 0.27
N PHE A 144 13.00 -0.61 -0.61
CA PHE A 144 12.51 0.71 -0.20
C PHE A 144 11.08 0.66 0.36
N HIS A 145 10.19 -0.15 -0.24
CA HIS A 145 8.86 -0.38 0.33
C HIS A 145 8.93 -1.10 1.68
N TYR A 146 9.80 -2.11 1.81
CA TYR A 146 10.06 -2.78 3.08
C TYR A 146 10.50 -1.80 4.17
N GLU A 147 11.47 -0.93 3.87
CA GLU A 147 11.96 0.09 4.79
C GLU A 147 10.83 1.01 5.26
N SER A 148 10.06 1.58 4.33
CA SER A 148 8.95 2.48 4.64
C SER A 148 7.88 1.80 5.50
N PHE A 149 7.50 0.56 5.18
CA PHE A 149 6.51 -0.18 5.97
C PHE A 149 7.05 -0.56 7.34
N LEU A 150 8.31 -1.03 7.42
CA LEU A 150 8.92 -1.42 8.67
C LEU A 150 9.11 -0.21 9.60
N SER A 151 9.50 0.96 9.07
CA SER A 151 9.57 2.21 9.84
C SER A 151 8.21 2.52 10.47
N SER A 152 7.12 2.50 9.68
CA SER A 152 5.77 2.67 10.22
C SER A 152 5.42 1.61 11.27
N THR A 153 5.79 0.35 11.06
CA THR A 153 5.51 -0.73 12.01
C THR A 153 6.30 -0.58 13.32
N LEU A 154 7.56 -0.14 13.25
CA LEU A 154 8.39 0.07 14.43
C LEU A 154 7.89 1.25 15.26
N SER A 155 7.43 2.31 14.60
CA SER A 155 6.80 3.45 15.28
C SER A 155 5.43 3.08 15.85
N PHE A 156 4.56 2.47 15.05
CA PHE A 156 3.14 2.31 15.36
C PHE A 156 2.66 0.86 15.17
N PHE A 157 3.20 -0.04 15.99
CA PHE A 157 2.85 -1.45 15.92
C PHE A 157 1.34 -1.68 16.21
N PRO A 158 0.59 -2.46 15.40
CA PRO A 158 1.03 -3.37 14.32
C PRO A 158 0.82 -2.83 12.89
N ARG A 159 0.70 -1.50 12.68
CA ARG A 159 0.42 -0.93 11.35
C ARG A 159 1.49 -1.34 10.32
N HIS A 160 1.04 -1.63 9.10
CA HIS A 160 1.87 -2.08 7.97
C HIS A 160 2.70 -3.36 8.17
N LEU A 161 2.54 -4.08 9.30
CA LEU A 161 3.35 -5.27 9.62
C LEU A 161 3.26 -6.33 8.53
N LEU A 162 2.05 -6.61 8.01
CA LEU A 162 1.88 -7.62 6.96
C LEU A 162 2.56 -7.21 5.66
N SER A 163 2.60 -5.91 5.36
CA SER A 163 3.25 -5.35 4.16
C SER A 163 4.76 -5.42 4.27
N ALA A 164 5.32 -5.11 5.45
CA ALA A 164 6.74 -5.29 5.74
C ALA A 164 7.14 -6.77 5.61
N LEU A 165 6.37 -7.68 6.23
CA LEU A 165 6.61 -9.13 6.12
C LEU A 165 6.46 -9.63 4.68
N PHE A 166 5.50 -9.11 3.93
CA PHE A 166 5.31 -9.44 2.52
C PHE A 166 6.50 -9.01 1.65
N CYS A 167 7.00 -7.79 1.83
CA CYS A 167 8.19 -7.31 1.13
C CYS A 167 9.43 -8.15 1.48
N ALA A 168 9.64 -8.44 2.76
CA ALA A 168 10.74 -9.30 3.19
C ALA A 168 10.64 -10.71 2.58
N ALA A 169 9.45 -11.30 2.61
CA ALA A 169 9.21 -12.61 2.02
C ALA A 169 9.46 -12.60 0.51
N THR A 170 8.92 -11.64 -0.24
CA THR A 170 9.09 -11.56 -1.69
C THR A 170 10.55 -11.34 -2.10
N MET A 171 11.31 -10.50 -1.37
CA MET A 171 12.75 -10.33 -1.58
C MET A 171 13.53 -11.64 -1.46
N LEU A 172 13.16 -12.52 -0.53
CA LEU A 172 13.77 -13.84 -0.39
C LEU A 172 13.26 -14.83 -1.43
N LEU A 173 11.98 -14.77 -1.77
CA LEU A 173 11.35 -15.69 -2.71
C LEU A 173 11.81 -15.47 -4.15
N TYR A 174 12.05 -14.24 -4.61
CA TYR A 174 12.43 -14.01 -6.00
C TYR A 174 13.72 -14.76 -6.39
N PRO A 175 14.86 -14.63 -5.70
CA PRO A 175 16.04 -15.43 -6.03
C PRO A 175 15.84 -16.94 -5.88
N LEU A 176 15.06 -17.36 -4.87
CA LEU A 176 14.81 -18.77 -4.56
C LEU A 176 13.99 -19.48 -5.63
N CYS A 177 13.01 -18.78 -6.19
CA CYS A 177 12.01 -19.32 -7.10
C CYS A 177 12.36 -19.07 -8.57
N ILE A 178 12.98 -17.93 -8.89
CA ILE A 178 13.34 -17.59 -10.28
C ILE A 178 14.58 -18.36 -10.74
N PHE A 179 15.60 -18.48 -9.88
CA PHE A 179 16.84 -19.15 -10.24
C PHE A 179 16.84 -20.62 -9.83
N THR A 180 17.22 -21.50 -10.76
CA THR A 180 17.46 -22.92 -10.50
C THR A 180 18.93 -23.21 -10.25
N GLU A 181 19.82 -22.43 -10.88
CA GLU A 181 21.26 -22.52 -10.72
C GLU A 181 21.68 -22.12 -9.28
N LYS A 182 22.53 -22.95 -8.65
CA LYS A 182 22.84 -22.85 -7.22
C LYS A 182 23.64 -21.59 -6.89
N LYS A 183 24.59 -21.17 -7.74
CA LYS A 183 25.41 -19.97 -7.51
C LYS A 183 24.56 -18.70 -7.63
N LEU A 184 23.73 -18.57 -8.67
CA LEU A 184 22.82 -17.43 -8.85
C LEU A 184 21.80 -17.33 -7.72
N LYS A 185 21.23 -18.45 -7.28
CA LYS A 185 20.32 -18.50 -6.13
C LYS A 185 20.98 -18.01 -4.85
N ARG A 186 22.18 -18.49 -4.54
CA ARG A 186 22.94 -18.08 -3.35
C ARG A 186 23.33 -16.61 -3.42
N ALA A 187 23.84 -16.15 -4.57
CA ALA A 187 24.21 -14.76 -4.77
C ALA A 187 22.99 -13.83 -4.62
N GLY A 188 21.87 -14.16 -5.25
CA GLY A 188 20.64 -13.37 -5.12
C GLY A 188 20.08 -13.38 -3.70
N LEU A 189 20.11 -14.51 -2.98
CA LEU A 189 19.76 -14.56 -1.57
C LEU A 189 20.66 -13.67 -0.70
N LEU A 190 21.97 -13.70 -0.93
CA LEU A 190 22.91 -12.86 -0.19
C LEU A 190 22.62 -11.37 -0.44
N ILE A 191 22.33 -10.98 -1.68
CA ILE A 191 21.91 -9.61 -2.02
C ILE A 191 20.61 -9.26 -1.27
N SER A 192 19.59 -10.12 -1.31
CA SER A 192 18.34 -9.88 -0.59
C SER A 192 18.54 -9.74 0.91
N LEU A 193 19.35 -10.60 1.53
CA LEU A 193 19.65 -10.54 2.96
C LEU A 193 20.42 -9.28 3.33
N LEU A 194 21.42 -8.89 2.54
CA LEU A 194 22.16 -7.65 2.75
C LEU A 194 21.24 -6.43 2.65
N LEU A 195 20.38 -6.38 1.62
CA LEU A 195 19.40 -5.31 1.47
C LEU A 195 18.42 -5.27 2.65
N LEU A 196 17.91 -6.43 3.11
CA LEU A 196 17.04 -6.47 4.29
C LEU A 196 17.72 -5.93 5.54
N VAL A 197 18.99 -6.30 5.78
CA VAL A 197 19.75 -5.78 6.93
C VAL A 197 19.93 -4.27 6.82
N VAL A 198 20.37 -3.76 5.66
CA VAL A 198 20.56 -2.33 5.43
C VAL A 198 19.25 -1.57 5.61
N MET A 199 18.17 -2.03 4.97
CA MET A 199 16.86 -1.38 5.04
C MET A 199 16.25 -1.46 6.44
N THR A 200 16.51 -2.50 7.22
CA THR A 200 16.11 -2.57 8.64
C THR A 200 16.87 -1.56 9.50
N ILE A 201 18.17 -1.37 9.28
CA ILE A 201 18.94 -0.35 9.99
C ILE A 201 18.41 1.05 9.65
N VAL A 202 18.13 1.31 8.37
CA VAL A 202 17.56 2.58 7.92
C VAL A 202 16.17 2.80 8.52
N ALA A 203 15.28 1.80 8.48
CA ALA A 203 13.95 1.89 9.07
C ALA A 203 13.99 2.19 10.59
N ALA A 204 14.94 1.60 11.31
CA ALA A 204 15.12 1.85 12.73
C ALA A 204 15.65 3.27 13.02
N GLY A 205 16.44 3.85 12.11
CA GLY A 205 16.88 5.25 12.19
C GLY A 205 15.82 6.26 11.74
N ASN A 206 14.92 5.86 10.84
CA ASN A 206 13.85 6.67 10.28
C ASN A 206 12.50 6.43 10.97
N GLN A 207 12.49 6.21 12.28
CA GLN A 207 11.23 6.04 13.00
C GLN A 207 10.36 7.30 12.82
N LYS A 208 9.13 7.09 12.38
CA LYS A 208 8.12 8.15 12.28
C LYS A 208 7.79 8.65 13.68
N THR A 209 7.70 9.96 13.82
CA THR A 209 7.36 10.64 15.08
C THR A 209 5.86 10.85 15.25
N HIS A 210 5.07 10.68 14.19
CA HIS A 210 3.63 10.86 14.22
C HIS A 210 2.91 9.88 13.29
N TYR A 211 1.65 9.57 13.61
CA TYR A 211 0.72 8.88 12.71
C TYR A 211 -0.54 9.69 12.48
N GLU A 212 -1.09 9.58 11.28
CA GLU A 212 -2.34 10.23 10.92
C GLU A 212 -3.51 9.25 11.06
N THR A 213 -4.66 9.74 11.48
CA THR A 213 -5.91 8.98 11.52
C THR A 213 -7.12 9.91 11.47
N TYR A 214 -8.28 9.37 11.13
CA TYR A 214 -9.56 10.08 11.27
C TYR A 214 -10.25 9.62 12.55
N ILE A 215 -10.62 10.57 13.40
CA ILE A 215 -11.16 10.27 14.74
C ILE A 215 -12.67 10.47 14.86
N LEU A 216 -13.25 11.33 14.01
CA LEU A 216 -14.68 11.66 14.04
C LEU A 216 -15.17 11.97 12.62
N SER A 217 -16.40 11.58 12.28
CA SER A 217 -17.07 11.96 11.04
C SER A 217 -18.30 12.82 11.32
N SER A 218 -18.68 13.70 10.39
CA SER A 218 -19.96 14.42 10.50
C SER A 218 -21.12 13.42 10.61
N GLY A 219 -22.08 13.70 11.49
CA GLY A 219 -23.19 12.83 11.87
C GLY A 219 -22.88 11.80 12.96
N SER A 220 -21.60 11.57 13.30
CA SER A 220 -21.24 10.71 14.42
C SER A 220 -21.49 11.42 15.76
N HIS A 221 -21.99 10.68 16.75
CA HIS A 221 -22.36 11.21 18.07
C HIS A 221 -23.33 12.41 18.04
N GLY A 222 -24.10 12.56 16.95
CA GLY A 222 -25.06 13.67 16.79
C GLY A 222 -24.42 15.02 16.43
N ILE A 223 -23.13 15.06 16.09
CA ILE A 223 -22.42 16.30 15.72
C ILE A 223 -22.44 16.48 14.21
N THR A 224 -22.81 17.68 13.75
CA THR A 224 -22.63 18.09 12.35
C THR A 224 -21.34 18.90 12.24
N LEU A 225 -20.39 18.40 11.46
CA LEU A 225 -19.13 19.08 11.15
C LEU A 225 -19.25 19.83 9.80
N ASP A 226 -18.81 21.09 9.79
CA ASP A 226 -18.67 21.94 8.61
C ASP A 226 -17.41 22.84 8.73
N GLU A 227 -17.17 23.69 7.71
CA GLU A 227 -16.02 24.60 7.65
C GLU A 227 -16.01 25.69 8.74
N SER A 228 -17.13 25.90 9.43
CA SER A 228 -17.25 26.90 10.51
C SER A 228 -17.04 26.32 11.91
N CYS A 229 -16.97 24.98 12.03
CA CYS A 229 -16.56 24.32 13.26
C CYS A 229 -15.03 24.43 13.45
N SER A 230 -14.58 24.42 14.70
CA SER A 230 -13.16 24.27 15.04
C SER A 230 -12.94 23.06 15.93
N VAL A 231 -11.76 22.47 15.83
CA VAL A 231 -11.33 21.34 16.66
C VAL A 231 -10.00 21.65 17.32
N SER A 232 -9.84 21.21 18.56
CA SER A 232 -8.58 21.34 19.29
C SER A 232 -8.41 20.19 20.28
N LEU A 233 -7.15 19.92 20.65
CA LEU A 233 -6.83 19.05 21.76
C LEU A 233 -6.53 19.90 23.00
N ALA A 234 -7.01 19.49 24.17
CA ALA A 234 -6.69 20.16 25.42
C ALA A 234 -5.20 20.04 25.79
N ASP A 235 -4.56 18.95 25.39
CA ASP A 235 -3.10 18.76 25.42
C ASP A 235 -2.56 18.68 23.99
N GLU A 236 -2.01 19.79 23.50
CA GLU A 236 -1.37 19.90 22.18
C GLU A 236 -0.13 19.00 22.06
N SER A 237 0.46 18.52 23.17
CA SER A 237 1.61 17.61 23.11
C SER A 237 1.24 16.20 22.61
N CYS A 238 -0.04 15.83 22.64
CA CYS A 238 -0.54 14.59 22.05
C CYS A 238 -0.55 14.62 20.52
N GLY A 239 -0.63 15.80 19.90
CA GLY A 239 -0.67 15.96 18.46
C GLY A 239 -1.56 17.12 18.01
N ASP A 240 -1.84 17.14 16.71
CA ASP A 240 -2.66 18.16 16.07
C ASP A 240 -3.97 17.56 15.54
N VAL A 241 -5.03 18.37 15.50
CA VAL A 241 -6.32 18.00 14.90
C VAL A 241 -6.80 19.08 13.95
N GLU A 242 -7.43 18.65 12.86
CA GLU A 242 -8.02 19.55 11.87
C GLU A 242 -9.31 18.96 11.32
N ILE A 243 -10.26 19.83 10.95
CA ILE A 243 -11.41 19.41 10.15
C ILE A 243 -10.99 19.41 8.70
N VAL A 244 -11.13 18.27 8.05
CA VAL A 244 -10.87 18.10 6.63
C VAL A 244 -12.12 17.57 5.95
N TYR A 245 -12.40 18.09 4.76
CA TYR A 245 -13.43 17.52 3.92
C TYR A 245 -12.87 16.29 3.21
N ASP A 246 -13.42 15.12 3.52
CA ASP A 246 -13.05 13.89 2.81
C ASP A 246 -13.88 13.79 1.53
N GLU A 247 -13.25 14.17 0.43
CA GLU A 247 -13.78 14.08 -0.93
C GLU A 247 -14.06 12.63 -1.37
N ALA A 248 -13.73 11.59 -0.59
CA ALA A 248 -14.01 10.17 -0.88
C ALA A 248 -15.31 9.66 -0.22
N ILE A 249 -15.76 10.26 0.88
CA ILE A 249 -17.03 9.91 1.54
C ILE A 249 -18.03 11.06 1.61
N GLY A 250 -17.64 12.25 1.14
CA GLY A 250 -18.53 13.39 0.91
C GLY A 250 -18.93 14.09 2.21
N THR A 251 -18.07 14.02 3.22
CA THR A 251 -18.37 14.52 4.56
C THR A 251 -17.13 15.12 5.21
N HIS A 252 -17.35 16.02 6.18
CA HIS A 252 -16.28 16.53 7.02
C HIS A 252 -15.86 15.48 8.04
N LEU A 253 -14.55 15.32 8.19
CA LEU A 253 -13.90 14.44 9.14
C LEU A 253 -12.99 15.26 10.05
N VAL A 254 -12.82 14.82 11.29
CA VAL A 254 -11.72 15.27 12.13
C VAL A 254 -10.53 14.37 11.87
N LYS A 255 -9.51 14.91 11.21
CA LYS A 255 -8.20 14.29 11.04
C LYS A 255 -7.35 14.64 12.25
N ALA A 256 -6.61 13.66 12.75
CA ALA A 256 -5.66 13.80 13.84
C ALA A 256 -4.28 13.31 13.42
N THR A 257 -3.27 14.04 13.85
CA THR A 257 -1.85 13.70 13.68
C THR A 257 -1.26 13.51 15.07
N PHE A 258 -1.25 12.27 15.54
CA PHE A 258 -0.81 11.95 16.90
C PHE A 258 0.70 11.75 16.95
N SER A 259 1.34 12.46 17.88
CA SER A 259 2.79 12.43 18.07
C SER A 259 3.22 11.76 19.38
N LYS A 260 2.28 11.56 20.31
CA LYS A 260 2.57 11.05 21.66
C LYS A 260 1.36 10.36 22.29
N ASP A 261 1.61 9.23 22.93
CA ASP A 261 0.63 8.53 23.75
C ASP A 261 0.20 9.38 24.96
N GLY A 262 -1.08 9.34 25.28
CA GLY A 262 -1.63 10.11 26.38
C GLY A 262 -3.15 10.16 26.37
N GLU A 263 -3.72 10.56 27.50
CA GLU A 263 -5.13 10.91 27.60
C GLU A 263 -5.27 12.42 27.47
N THR A 264 -6.10 12.85 26.53
CA THR A 264 -6.41 14.25 26.27
C THR A 264 -7.91 14.41 26.01
N GLN A 265 -8.35 15.64 25.78
CA GLN A 265 -9.73 15.92 25.41
C GLN A 265 -9.76 16.45 23.97
N LEU A 266 -10.59 15.84 23.13
CA LEU A 266 -10.97 16.42 21.86
C LEU A 266 -12.13 17.38 22.12
N ILE A 267 -11.93 18.64 21.79
CA ILE A 267 -12.94 19.70 21.90
C ILE A 267 -13.39 20.04 20.49
N VAL A 268 -14.68 19.85 20.22
CA VAL A 268 -15.32 20.27 18.97
C VAL A 268 -16.19 21.48 19.27
N THR A 269 -15.85 22.63 18.71
CA THR A 269 -16.60 23.86 18.88
C THR A 269 -17.47 24.08 17.64
N GLY A 270 -18.78 24.09 17.84
CA GLY A 270 -19.75 24.37 16.78
C GLY A 270 -19.83 25.86 16.41
N PRO A 271 -20.59 26.22 15.36
CA PRO A 271 -20.69 27.58 14.84
C PRO A 271 -21.28 28.57 15.86
N ASP A 272 -22.16 28.05 16.72
CA ASP A 272 -22.82 28.81 17.79
C ASP A 272 -21.94 28.94 19.06
N GLY A 273 -20.68 28.50 19.00
CA GLY A 273 -19.76 28.48 20.14
C GLY A 273 -20.03 27.37 21.15
N THR A 274 -20.94 26.42 20.84
CA THR A 274 -21.22 25.27 21.71
C THR A 274 -20.07 24.27 21.62
N GLU A 275 -19.49 23.91 22.75
CA GLU A 275 -18.42 22.92 22.83
C GLU A 275 -18.98 21.53 23.12
N THR A 276 -18.55 20.55 22.33
CA THR A 276 -18.75 19.13 22.63
C THR A 276 -17.41 18.50 22.93
N VAL A 277 -17.28 17.92 24.12
CA VAL A 277 -16.01 17.40 24.64
C VAL A 277 -16.04 15.87 24.62
N PHE A 278 -14.96 15.29 24.14
CA PHE A 278 -14.73 13.86 24.15
C PHE A 278 -13.45 13.53 24.92
N THR A 279 -13.49 12.47 25.72
CA THR A 279 -12.27 11.84 26.22
C THR A 279 -11.59 11.12 25.07
N LEU A 280 -10.35 11.49 24.79
CA LEU A 280 -9.52 10.90 23.75
C LEU A 280 -8.30 10.25 24.39
N VAL A 281 -8.27 8.92 24.35
CA VAL A 281 -7.09 8.14 24.76
C VAL A 281 -6.30 7.81 23.51
N VAL A 282 -5.13 8.41 23.36
CA VAL A 282 -4.17 8.16 22.28
C VAL A 282 -3.23 7.05 22.73
N GLU A 283 -3.23 5.95 22.00
CA GLU A 283 -2.30 4.84 22.15
C GLU A 283 -1.37 4.82 20.91
N ASN A 284 -0.25 4.11 21.02
CA ASN A 284 0.80 4.05 20.01
C ASN A 284 0.34 3.60 18.59
N SER A 285 -0.88 3.09 18.40
CA SER A 285 -1.39 2.81 17.04
C SER A 285 -2.91 2.94 16.91
N SER A 286 -3.57 3.37 17.97
CA SER A 286 -5.02 3.36 18.12
C SER A 286 -5.44 4.57 18.95
N PHE A 287 -6.72 4.90 18.85
CA PHE A 287 -7.33 5.86 19.75
C PHE A 287 -8.64 5.31 20.27
N ARG A 288 -9.06 5.78 21.43
CA ARG A 288 -10.41 5.59 21.94
C ARG A 288 -11.04 6.94 22.17
N LEU A 289 -12.20 7.15 21.54
CA LEU A 289 -12.99 8.35 21.71
C LEU A 289 -14.26 7.99 22.49
N THR A 290 -14.49 8.67 23.62
CA THR A 290 -15.69 8.46 24.45
C THR A 290 -16.38 9.81 24.69
N PRO A 291 -17.70 9.94 24.47
CA PRO A 291 -18.42 11.17 24.77
C PRO A 291 -18.36 11.47 26.27
N GLN A 292 -18.09 12.73 26.63
CA GLN A 292 -18.16 13.13 28.03
C GLN A 292 -19.64 13.32 28.40
N GLY A 293 -20.17 12.47 29.30
CA GLY A 293 -21.55 12.58 29.81
C GLY A 293 -22.55 11.51 29.34
N SER A 294 -22.08 10.35 28.85
CA SER A 294 -22.92 9.14 28.69
C SER A 294 -23.04 8.33 29.98
#